data_AF-A0A525IGS7-F1
#
_entry.id   AF-A0A525IGS7-F1
#
_cell.length_a   1.000
_cell.length_b   1.000
_cell.length_c   1.000
_cell.angle_alpha   90.00
_cell.angle_beta   90.00
_cell.angle_gamma   90.00
#
_symmetry.space_group_name_H-M   'P 1'
#
loop_
_entity.id
_entity.type
_entity.pdbx_description
1 polymer ?
#
loop_
_entity_poly.entity_id
_entity_poly.type
_entity_poly.pdbx_seq_one_letter_code
_entity_poly.pdbx_strand_id
1 'polypeptide(L)'
;MDVVAEGANDASDAAVADKVENLDFSFLPNSLTAQCQSLIESYHELHGYTCLPDILWKARLGPFIETHREFRLLLRKASTTRSAKKSNQGFVRIATTLLSLEILASSFAGWSAIYPQAASRAQAILKRTARSPNTPLMEFYLYPPKYISSAAIATLAPPASRQASEAELYRSSAPQLAGEKMALNYVNAIQHPRDGKLHHPAAASSA
;
A
#
# COMPACT_ATOMS: atom_id res chain seq x y z
N MET A 1 7.08 8.10 -54.53
CA MET A 1 6.17 8.43 -53.43
C MET A 1 5.57 7.13 -52.90
N ASP A 2 5.72 6.94 -51.59
CA ASP A 2 4.69 6.43 -50.67
C ASP A 2 3.93 5.12 -50.99
N VAL A 3 4.20 4.09 -50.19
CA VAL A 3 3.15 3.40 -49.42
C VAL A 3 3.66 3.31 -47.96
N VAL A 4 2.77 3.55 -47.01
CA VAL A 4 3.08 3.70 -45.57
C VAL A 4 3.12 2.33 -44.86
N ALA A 5 3.95 2.19 -43.83
CA ALA A 5 3.94 1.04 -42.93
C ALA A 5 2.99 1.31 -41.74
N GLU A 6 1.85 0.61 -41.72
CA GLU A 6 0.78 0.73 -40.73
C GLU A 6 0.24 -0.69 -40.44
N GLY A 7 -0.16 -1.09 -39.23
CA GLY A 7 -0.04 -0.42 -37.93
C GLY A 7 -0.47 -1.40 -36.81
N ALA A 8 0.49 -2.03 -36.13
CA ALA A 8 0.24 -3.30 -35.41
C ALA A 8 -0.05 -3.19 -33.89
N ASN A 9 -0.26 -1.99 -33.34
CA ASN A 9 -0.28 -1.76 -31.88
C ASN A 9 -1.69 -1.60 -31.26
N ASP A 10 -2.73 -1.43 -32.08
CA ASP A 10 -4.05 -0.95 -31.62
C ASP A 10 -4.83 -1.99 -30.81
N ALA A 11 -4.73 -3.27 -31.20
CA ALA A 11 -5.43 -4.38 -30.54
C ALA A 11 -5.00 -4.58 -29.07
N SER A 12 -3.76 -4.22 -28.72
CA SER A 12 -3.28 -4.29 -27.33
C SER A 12 -3.86 -3.22 -26.41
N ASP A 13 -4.10 -2.00 -26.91
CA ASP A 13 -4.63 -0.91 -26.08
C ASP A 13 -6.12 -1.13 -25.80
N ALA A 14 -6.90 -1.54 -26.82
CA ALA A 14 -8.30 -1.91 -26.67
C ALA A 14 -8.53 -3.03 -25.63
N ALA A 15 -7.70 -4.09 -25.65
CA ALA A 15 -7.77 -5.20 -24.70
C ALA A 15 -7.32 -4.81 -23.26
N VAL A 16 -6.58 -3.71 -23.11
CA VAL A 16 -6.25 -3.10 -21.81
C VAL A 16 -7.40 -2.18 -21.35
N ALA A 17 -8.01 -1.42 -22.26
CA ALA A 17 -9.12 -0.52 -21.99
C ALA A 17 -10.39 -1.26 -21.49
N ASP A 18 -10.77 -2.37 -22.13
CA ASP A 18 -11.90 -3.21 -21.71
C ASP A 18 -11.73 -3.75 -20.27
N LYS A 19 -10.49 -4.17 -19.93
CA LYS A 19 -10.12 -4.56 -18.56
C LYS A 19 -10.08 -3.39 -17.56
N VAL A 20 -10.01 -2.14 -18.03
CA VAL A 20 -10.00 -0.93 -17.19
C VAL A 20 -11.42 -0.44 -16.86
N GLU A 21 -12.41 -0.70 -17.72
CA GLU A 21 -13.83 -0.43 -17.44
C GLU A 21 -14.39 -1.28 -16.28
N ASN A 22 -13.82 -2.47 -16.03
CA ASN A 22 -14.32 -3.45 -15.05
C ASN A 22 -13.40 -3.62 -13.81
N LEU A 23 -12.78 -2.52 -13.36
CA LEU A 23 -11.95 -2.49 -12.15
C LEU A 23 -12.82 -2.42 -10.87
N ASP A 24 -13.22 -3.59 -10.38
CA ASP A 24 -13.84 -3.75 -9.06
C ASP A 24 -12.87 -3.42 -7.92
N PHE A 25 -13.37 -2.72 -6.89
CA PHE A 25 -12.62 -2.30 -5.71
C PHE A 25 -12.68 -3.31 -4.54
N SER A 26 -13.26 -4.49 -4.75
CA SER A 26 -13.28 -5.60 -3.77
C SER A 26 -11.90 -6.09 -3.28
N PHE A 27 -10.80 -5.66 -3.91
CA PHE A 27 -9.43 -5.90 -3.43
C PHE A 27 -9.03 -5.01 -2.24
N LEU A 28 -9.80 -3.97 -1.91
CA LEU A 28 -9.55 -3.11 -0.76
C LEU A 28 -9.82 -3.85 0.56
N PRO A 29 -8.94 -3.76 1.59
CA PRO A 29 -9.19 -4.41 2.87
C PRO A 29 -10.40 -3.81 3.58
N ASN A 30 -11.42 -4.63 3.88
CA ASN A 30 -12.65 -4.22 4.58
C ASN A 30 -12.40 -3.40 5.87
N SER A 31 -11.30 -3.71 6.59
CA SER A 31 -10.87 -2.97 7.79
C SER A 31 -10.43 -1.54 7.49
N LEU A 32 -9.69 -1.33 6.38
CA LEU A 32 -9.27 0.00 5.95
C LEU A 32 -10.47 0.80 5.45
N THR A 33 -11.35 0.21 4.64
CA THR A 33 -12.55 0.91 4.15
C THR A 33 -13.48 1.31 5.30
N ALA A 34 -13.61 0.48 6.34
CA ALA A 34 -14.41 0.83 7.52
C ALA A 34 -13.79 1.98 8.34
N GLN A 35 -12.47 1.97 8.53
CA GLN A 35 -11.74 3.08 9.18
C GLN A 35 -11.84 4.39 8.38
N CYS A 36 -11.63 4.34 7.06
CA CYS A 36 -11.79 5.49 6.18
C CYS A 36 -13.23 6.02 6.17
N GLN A 37 -14.24 5.15 6.16
CA GLN A 37 -15.64 5.55 6.25
C GLN A 37 -15.92 6.26 7.58
N SER A 38 -15.52 5.67 8.71
CA SER A 38 -15.73 6.26 10.03
C SER A 38 -15.05 7.63 10.18
N LEU A 39 -13.85 7.81 9.63
CA LEU A 39 -13.16 9.10 9.59
C LEU A 39 -13.91 10.15 8.75
N ILE A 40 -14.40 9.78 7.56
CA ILE A 40 -15.14 10.68 6.67
C ILE A 40 -16.50 11.04 7.28
N GLU A 41 -17.21 10.06 7.86
CA GLU A 41 -18.51 10.28 8.50
C GLU A 41 -18.39 11.19 9.72
N SER A 42 -17.43 10.93 10.63
CA SER A 42 -17.20 11.78 11.81
C SER A 42 -16.71 13.20 11.45
N TYR A 43 -15.91 13.36 10.40
CA TYR A 43 -15.56 14.67 9.85
C TYR A 43 -16.81 15.44 9.37
N HIS A 44 -17.69 14.80 8.59
CA HIS A 44 -18.88 15.44 8.03
C HIS A 44 -20.07 15.54 9.01
N GLU A 45 -20.04 14.84 10.14
CA GLU A 45 -20.91 15.14 11.29
C GLU A 45 -20.55 16.48 11.95
N LEU A 46 -19.26 16.83 12.01
CA LEU A 46 -18.79 18.12 12.56
C LEU A 46 -18.85 19.27 11.55
N HIS A 47 -18.48 19.03 10.30
CA HIS A 47 -18.37 20.06 9.25
C HIS A 47 -19.57 20.13 8.30
N GLY A 48 -20.54 19.22 8.43
CA GLY A 48 -21.66 19.06 7.51
C GLY A 48 -21.28 18.30 6.23
N TYR A 49 -22.26 17.61 5.65
CA TYR A 49 -22.07 16.80 4.44
C TYR A 49 -22.13 17.60 3.12
N THR A 50 -22.56 18.86 3.16
CA THR A 50 -22.71 19.72 1.97
C THR A 50 -21.38 20.02 1.28
N CYS A 51 -20.28 20.05 2.03
CA CYS A 51 -18.93 20.28 1.50
C CYS A 51 -18.22 19.02 0.97
N LEU A 52 -18.81 17.83 1.11
CA LEU A 52 -18.19 16.58 0.67
C LEU A 52 -18.02 16.50 -0.88
N PRO A 53 -19.01 16.88 -1.71
CA PRO A 53 -18.80 17.05 -3.15
C PRO A 53 -17.74 18.11 -3.46
N ASP A 54 -17.77 19.25 -2.78
CA ASP A 54 -16.77 20.30 -2.94
C ASP A 54 -15.34 19.81 -2.69
N ILE A 55 -15.12 18.98 -1.66
CA ILE A 55 -13.80 18.39 -1.36
C ILE A 55 -13.35 17.50 -2.52
N LEU A 56 -14.21 16.62 -3.03
CA LEU A 56 -13.89 15.74 -4.17
C LEU A 56 -13.52 16.53 -5.45
N TRP A 57 -14.16 17.68 -5.70
CA TRP A 57 -13.85 18.54 -6.84
C TRP A 57 -12.63 19.45 -6.59
N LYS A 58 -12.42 19.96 -5.36
CA LYS A 58 -11.20 20.70 -4.95
C LYS A 58 -9.95 19.80 -5.01
N ALA A 59 -10.10 18.53 -4.64
CA ALA A 59 -9.10 17.47 -4.84
C ALA A 59 -8.81 17.17 -6.34
N ARG A 60 -9.60 17.73 -7.27
CA ARG A 60 -9.55 17.51 -8.73
C ARG A 60 -9.84 16.07 -9.15
N LEU A 61 -10.61 15.33 -8.35
CA LEU A 61 -10.92 13.91 -8.60
C LEU A 61 -12.12 13.70 -9.53
N GLY A 62 -12.84 14.76 -9.95
CA GLY A 62 -13.95 14.68 -10.91
C GLY A 62 -13.65 13.84 -12.17
N PRO A 63 -12.58 14.13 -12.95
CA PRO A 63 -12.22 13.33 -14.13
C PRO A 63 -11.90 11.85 -13.82
N PHE A 64 -11.36 11.55 -12.63
CA PHE A 64 -11.13 10.17 -12.18
C PHE A 64 -12.45 9.46 -11.88
N ILE A 65 -13.34 10.11 -11.12
CA ILE A 65 -14.67 9.62 -10.75
C ILE A 65 -15.53 9.38 -12.00
N GLU A 66 -15.41 10.24 -13.01
CA GLU A 66 -16.13 10.14 -14.28
C GLU A 66 -15.55 9.08 -15.22
N THR A 67 -14.22 8.87 -15.21
CA THR A 67 -13.56 7.85 -16.04
C THR A 67 -13.88 6.43 -15.57
N HIS A 68 -13.90 6.18 -14.26
CA HIS A 68 -14.13 4.83 -13.73
C HIS A 68 -15.61 4.49 -13.58
N ARG A 69 -16.06 3.40 -14.23
CA ARG A 69 -17.45 2.92 -14.28
C ARG A 69 -18.16 2.88 -12.93
N GLU A 70 -17.58 2.26 -11.91
CA GLU A 70 -18.23 2.12 -10.60
C GLU A 70 -18.38 3.47 -9.88
N PHE A 71 -17.38 4.35 -9.99
CA PHE A 71 -17.47 5.71 -9.46
C PHE A 71 -18.51 6.55 -10.21
N ARG A 72 -18.58 6.44 -11.55
CA ARG A 72 -19.61 7.06 -12.41
C ARG A 72 -21.02 6.59 -12.03
N LEU A 73 -21.20 5.30 -11.72
CA LEU A 73 -22.47 4.72 -11.28
C LEU A 73 -22.87 5.15 -9.86
N LEU A 74 -21.91 5.26 -8.93
CA LEU A 74 -22.16 5.80 -7.59
C LEU A 74 -22.50 7.29 -7.65
N LEU A 75 -21.74 8.09 -8.41
CA LEU A 75 -21.96 9.52 -8.60
C LEU A 75 -23.35 9.78 -9.17
N ARG A 76 -23.73 9.11 -10.27
CA ARG A 76 -25.07 9.26 -10.86
C ARG A 76 -26.18 8.98 -9.85
N LYS A 77 -26.05 7.90 -9.05
CA LYS A 77 -27.02 7.57 -7.98
C LYS A 77 -27.05 8.62 -6.86
N ALA A 78 -25.90 9.18 -6.50
CA ALA A 78 -25.78 10.22 -5.48
C ALA A 78 -26.36 11.57 -5.93
N SER A 79 -26.15 11.96 -7.19
CA SER A 79 -26.62 13.23 -7.75
C SER A 79 -28.11 13.23 -8.13
N THR A 80 -28.69 12.10 -8.55
CA THR A 80 -30.11 12.06 -8.99
C THR A 80 -31.11 11.61 -7.91
N THR A 81 -30.67 11.29 -6.69
CA THR A 81 -31.57 10.82 -5.63
C THR A 81 -32.24 11.98 -4.90
N ARG A 82 -33.56 11.89 -4.67
CA ARG A 82 -34.34 12.90 -3.93
C ARG A 82 -34.13 12.86 -2.41
N SER A 83 -33.24 12.02 -1.90
CA SER A 83 -32.97 11.85 -0.47
C SER A 83 -31.54 12.27 -0.14
N ALA A 84 -31.38 13.37 0.59
CA ALA A 84 -30.08 13.87 1.03
C ALA A 84 -29.25 12.77 1.75
N LYS A 85 -29.88 11.97 2.63
CA LYS A 85 -29.20 10.83 3.29
C LYS A 85 -28.60 9.84 2.28
N LYS A 86 -29.34 9.48 1.22
CA LYS A 86 -28.84 8.58 0.16
C LYS A 86 -27.79 9.25 -0.73
N SER A 87 -27.89 10.57 -0.95
CA SER A 87 -26.90 11.36 -1.68
C SER A 87 -25.57 11.37 -0.93
N ASN A 88 -25.61 11.76 0.34
CA ASN A 88 -24.46 11.76 1.26
C ASN A 88 -23.81 10.38 1.34
N GLN A 89 -24.58 9.31 1.55
CA GLN A 89 -24.06 7.93 1.56
C GLN A 89 -23.35 7.54 0.24
N GLY A 90 -23.84 8.01 -0.90
CA GLY A 90 -23.17 7.83 -2.19
C GLY A 90 -21.82 8.53 -2.26
N PHE A 91 -21.76 9.80 -1.88
CA PHE A 91 -20.51 10.58 -1.84
C PHE A 91 -19.51 10.07 -0.78
N VAL A 92 -19.99 9.64 0.39
CA VAL A 92 -19.14 9.02 1.45
C VAL A 92 -18.51 7.76 0.90
N ARG A 93 -19.26 6.89 0.21
CA ARG A 93 -18.70 5.68 -0.41
C ARG A 93 -17.64 6.02 -1.47
N ILE A 94 -17.87 7.04 -2.29
CA ILE A 94 -16.87 7.52 -3.28
C ILE A 94 -15.58 7.96 -2.57
N ALA A 95 -15.68 8.86 -1.59
CA ALA A 95 -14.53 9.37 -0.83
C ALA A 95 -13.81 8.28 -0.03
N THR A 96 -14.55 7.32 0.55
CA THR A 96 -14.00 6.17 1.30
C THR A 96 -13.12 5.30 0.42
N THR A 97 -13.59 4.95 -0.78
CA THR A 97 -12.83 4.14 -1.73
C THR A 97 -11.59 4.89 -2.23
N LEU A 98 -11.72 6.19 -2.52
CA LEU A 98 -10.60 7.05 -2.93
C LEU A 98 -9.52 7.17 -1.84
N LEU A 99 -9.90 7.50 -0.61
CA LEU A 99 -8.98 7.62 0.53
C LEU A 99 -8.29 6.27 0.85
N SER A 100 -9.02 5.16 0.72
CA SER A 100 -8.45 3.81 0.88
C SER A 100 -7.38 3.49 -0.19
N LEU A 101 -7.59 3.93 -1.45
CA LEU A 101 -6.61 3.78 -2.52
C LEU A 101 -5.36 4.64 -2.25
N GLU A 102 -5.53 5.88 -1.77
CA GLU A 102 -4.41 6.77 -1.44
C GLU A 102 -3.56 6.23 -0.29
N ILE A 103 -4.19 5.72 0.78
CA ILE A 103 -3.49 5.09 1.93
C ILE A 103 -2.71 3.85 1.49
N LEU A 104 -3.30 3.00 0.65
CA LEU A 104 -2.62 1.82 0.08
C LEU A 104 -1.52 2.17 -0.93
N ALA A 105 -1.61 3.31 -1.62
CA ALA A 105 -0.61 3.73 -2.58
C ALA A 105 0.59 4.42 -1.92
N SER A 106 0.34 5.19 -0.86
CA SER A 106 1.32 5.97 -0.09
C SER A 106 2.04 5.18 1.01
N SER A 107 1.57 3.97 1.35
CA SER A 107 2.05 3.18 2.49
C SER A 107 1.87 3.85 3.86
N PHE A 108 0.87 4.72 3.97
CA PHE A 108 0.46 5.30 5.25
C PHE A 108 0.16 4.20 6.29
N ALA A 109 0.60 4.41 7.53
CA ALA A 109 0.47 3.47 8.66
C ALA A 109 0.89 2.01 8.36
N GLY A 110 1.72 1.76 7.34
CA GLY A 110 2.19 0.42 6.97
C GLY A 110 1.18 -0.45 6.20
N TRP A 111 0.03 0.08 5.75
CA TRP A 111 -0.97 -0.72 5.03
C TRP A 111 -0.42 -1.46 3.81
N SER A 112 0.51 -0.86 3.06
CA SER A 112 1.11 -1.49 1.89
C SER A 112 2.03 -2.67 2.21
N ALA A 113 2.59 -2.76 3.42
CA ALA A 113 3.40 -3.89 3.85
C ALA A 113 2.54 -5.12 4.16
N ILE A 114 1.33 -4.91 4.70
CA ILE A 114 0.39 -5.98 5.06
C ILE A 114 -0.44 -6.43 3.83
N TYR A 115 -0.70 -5.53 2.87
CA TYR A 115 -1.46 -5.84 1.66
C TYR A 115 -0.71 -5.41 0.38
N PRO A 116 0.49 -5.95 0.10
CA PRO A 116 1.34 -5.51 -1.02
C PRO A 116 0.67 -5.66 -2.39
N GLN A 117 -0.18 -6.68 -2.58
CA GLN A 117 -0.96 -6.85 -3.80
C GLN A 117 -2.04 -5.76 -3.96
N ALA A 118 -2.68 -5.34 -2.87
CA ALA A 118 -3.68 -4.26 -2.89
C ALA A 118 -3.01 -2.89 -3.11
N ALA A 119 -1.85 -2.66 -2.50
CA ALA A 119 -1.02 -1.49 -2.74
C ALA A 119 -0.56 -1.38 -4.20
N SER A 120 -0.06 -2.46 -4.78
CA SER A 120 0.32 -2.51 -6.20
C SER A 120 -0.86 -2.17 -7.12
N ARG A 121 -2.05 -2.74 -6.86
CA ARG A 121 -3.29 -2.39 -7.60
C ARG A 121 -3.69 -0.92 -7.41
N ALA A 122 -3.68 -0.40 -6.18
CA ALA A 122 -4.01 0.99 -5.88
C ALA A 122 -3.07 1.97 -6.60
N GLN A 123 -1.75 1.73 -6.54
CA GLN A 123 -0.77 2.52 -7.30
C GLN A 123 -1.01 2.43 -8.81
N ALA A 124 -1.31 1.25 -9.35
CA ALA A 124 -1.56 1.07 -10.78
C ALA A 124 -2.87 1.74 -11.24
N ILE A 125 -3.86 1.91 -10.35
CA ILE A 125 -5.08 2.68 -10.62
C ILE A 125 -4.77 4.18 -10.62
N LEU A 126 -4.17 4.70 -9.54
CA LEU A 126 -3.89 6.14 -9.41
C LEU A 126 -2.87 6.64 -10.46
N LYS A 127 -1.81 5.89 -10.75
CA LYS A 127 -0.79 6.27 -11.75
C LYS A 127 -1.34 6.45 -13.17
N ARG A 128 -2.37 5.69 -13.57
CA ARG A 128 -2.99 5.82 -14.91
C ARG A 128 -3.71 7.16 -15.10
N THR A 129 -4.20 7.74 -14.02
CA THR A 129 -5.03 8.95 -14.04
C THR A 129 -4.29 10.20 -13.52
N ALA A 130 -3.03 10.05 -13.08
CA ALA A 130 -2.11 11.13 -12.69
C ALA A 130 -1.68 12.07 -13.85
N ARG A 131 -2.50 12.18 -14.92
CA ARG A 131 -2.33 13.11 -16.04
C ARG A 131 -2.59 14.57 -15.65
N SER A 132 -3.13 14.81 -14.45
CA SER A 132 -3.27 16.13 -13.83
C SER A 132 -2.76 16.08 -12.38
N PRO A 133 -2.13 17.15 -11.86
CA PRO A 133 -1.78 17.23 -10.45
C PRO A 133 -3.04 17.39 -9.61
N ASN A 134 -3.43 16.34 -8.89
CA ASN A 134 -4.53 16.28 -7.94
C ASN A 134 -4.03 16.56 -6.51
N THR A 135 -4.91 17.05 -5.64
CA THR A 135 -4.63 17.12 -4.20
C THR A 135 -5.23 15.87 -3.55
N PRO A 136 -4.45 15.04 -2.83
CA PRO A 136 -4.95 13.81 -2.24
C PRO A 136 -6.01 14.10 -1.17
N LEU A 137 -7.04 13.26 -1.05
CA LEU A 137 -8.00 13.29 0.05
C LEU A 137 -7.31 13.16 1.42
N MET A 138 -6.14 12.53 1.48
CA MET A 138 -5.31 12.52 2.69
C MET A 138 -4.99 13.93 3.23
N GLU A 139 -4.81 14.95 2.38
CA GLU A 139 -4.59 16.34 2.83
C GLU A 139 -5.84 17.00 3.43
N PHE A 140 -7.03 16.55 3.04
CA PHE A 140 -8.30 17.08 3.55
C PHE A 140 -8.75 16.39 4.85
N TYR A 141 -8.47 15.09 5.03
CA TYR A 141 -8.99 14.29 6.14
C TYR A 141 -7.97 13.94 7.24
N LEU A 142 -6.66 13.97 6.98
CA LEU A 142 -5.65 13.53 7.96
C LEU A 142 -4.95 14.66 8.72
N TYR A 143 -5.26 15.91 8.38
CA TYR A 143 -4.35 17.02 8.61
C TYR A 143 -5.04 18.38 8.81
N PRO A 144 -4.81 19.05 9.96
CA PRO A 144 -4.34 20.42 9.99
C PRO A 144 -2.80 20.38 9.76
N PRO A 145 -2.26 20.25 8.45
CA PRO A 145 -0.36 19.00 7.13
C PRO A 145 1.24 18.62 7.63
N LYS A 146 2.15 19.61 7.83
CA LYS A 146 3.33 19.58 8.73
C LYS A 146 3.35 18.57 9.90
N TYR A 147 2.20 18.18 10.47
CA TYR A 147 2.10 17.18 11.54
C TYR A 147 0.95 16.19 11.30
N ILE A 148 1.25 15.01 10.75
CA ILE A 148 0.31 13.88 10.78
C ILE A 148 0.14 13.51 12.26
N SER A 149 -1.06 13.69 12.82
CA SER A 149 -1.26 13.46 14.25
C SER A 149 -1.15 11.96 14.60
N SER A 150 -0.53 11.63 15.73
CA SER A 150 -0.44 10.25 16.22
C SER A 150 -1.84 9.61 16.40
N ALA A 151 -2.86 10.43 16.66
CA ALA A 151 -4.26 10.01 16.69
C ALA A 151 -4.75 9.57 15.29
N ALA A 152 -4.49 10.33 14.22
CA ALA A 152 -4.85 9.93 12.85
C ALA A 152 -4.11 8.65 12.42
N ILE A 153 -2.84 8.50 12.81
CA ILE A 153 -2.06 7.28 12.56
C ILE A 153 -2.66 6.09 13.32
N ALA A 154 -3.07 6.26 14.58
CA ALA A 154 -3.68 5.21 15.40
C ALA A 154 -5.08 4.81 14.92
N THR A 155 -5.95 5.77 14.58
CA THR A 155 -7.30 5.53 14.06
C THR A 155 -7.27 4.76 12.73
N LEU A 156 -6.29 5.04 11.89
CA LEU A 156 -6.04 4.37 10.61
C LEU A 156 -4.93 3.30 10.71
N ALA A 157 -4.59 2.82 11.91
CA ALA A 157 -3.59 1.76 12.04
C ALA A 157 -4.19 0.41 11.60
N PRO A 158 -3.42 -0.46 10.93
CA PRO A 158 -3.81 -1.85 10.74
C PRO A 158 -4.10 -2.52 12.08
N PRO A 159 -5.23 -3.24 12.24
CA PRO A 159 -5.59 -3.86 13.51
C PRO A 159 -4.51 -4.85 13.95
N ALA A 160 -4.18 -4.84 15.24
CA ALA A 160 -3.01 -5.55 15.80
C ALA A 160 -2.95 -7.05 15.43
N SER A 161 -4.09 -7.72 15.26
CA SER A 161 -4.18 -9.12 14.81
C SER A 161 -3.74 -9.39 13.36
N ARG A 162 -3.38 -8.36 12.59
CA ARG A 162 -2.76 -8.46 11.25
C ARG A 162 -1.41 -7.77 11.13
N GLN A 163 -0.90 -7.20 12.22
CA GLN A 163 0.50 -6.81 12.28
C GLN A 163 1.29 -8.11 12.48
N ALA A 164 2.06 -8.53 11.46
CA ALA A 164 2.98 -9.65 11.61
C ALA A 164 3.91 -9.34 12.80
N SER A 165 3.93 -10.21 13.80
CA SER A 165 4.71 -9.96 15.00
C SER A 165 6.20 -9.82 14.65
N GLU A 166 6.96 -9.09 15.46
CA GLU A 166 8.41 -8.93 15.26
C GLU A 166 9.12 -10.29 15.15
N ALA A 167 8.63 -11.29 15.90
CA ALA A 167 9.09 -12.68 15.83
C ALA A 167 8.69 -13.43 14.54
N GLU A 168 7.63 -13.02 13.82
CA GLU A 168 7.25 -13.54 12.49
C GLU A 168 7.99 -12.84 11.36
N LEU A 169 8.21 -11.53 11.48
CA LEU A 169 9.11 -10.79 10.59
C LEU A 169 10.54 -11.34 10.68
N TYR A 170 11.05 -11.58 11.89
CA TYR A 170 12.35 -12.20 12.10
C TYR A 170 12.44 -13.61 11.51
N ARG A 171 11.40 -14.45 11.68
CA ARG A 171 11.32 -15.80 11.08
C ARG A 171 11.23 -15.77 9.55
N SER A 172 10.49 -14.83 8.96
CA SER A 172 10.32 -14.70 7.51
C SER A 172 11.47 -13.96 6.82
N SER A 173 12.26 -13.17 7.56
CA SER A 173 13.52 -12.58 7.08
C SER A 173 14.63 -13.61 6.82
N ALA A 174 14.44 -14.86 7.25
CA ALA A 174 15.32 -16.00 6.99
C ALA A 174 16.83 -15.68 7.11
N PRO A 175 17.30 -15.20 8.29
CA PRO A 175 18.71 -14.89 8.50
C PRO A 175 19.57 -16.10 8.12
N GLN A 176 20.52 -15.90 7.21
CA GLN A 176 21.27 -17.00 6.61
C GLN A 176 22.29 -17.57 7.61
N LEU A 177 21.83 -18.54 8.41
CA LEU A 177 22.60 -19.36 9.36
C LEU A 177 23.86 -20.03 8.75
N ALA A 178 24.04 -19.98 7.43
CA ALA A 178 25.30 -20.28 6.75
C ALA A 178 26.45 -19.38 7.22
N GLY A 179 26.21 -18.07 7.38
CA GLY A 179 27.23 -17.12 7.85
C GLY A 179 27.60 -17.35 9.33
N GLU A 180 26.60 -17.62 10.17
CA GLU A 180 26.81 -17.91 11.59
C GLU A 180 27.53 -19.25 11.81
N LYS A 181 27.20 -20.29 11.02
CA LYS A 181 27.95 -21.55 11.00
C LYS A 181 29.38 -21.39 10.47
N MET A 182 29.61 -20.51 9.49
CA MET A 182 30.98 -20.16 9.07
C MET A 182 31.76 -19.48 10.19
N ALA A 183 31.16 -18.52 10.92
CA ALA A 183 31.79 -17.85 12.05
C ALA A 183 32.15 -18.83 13.18
N LEU A 184 31.24 -19.71 13.56
CA LEU A 184 31.48 -20.78 14.55
C LEU A 184 32.60 -21.74 14.12
N ASN A 185 32.61 -22.18 12.86
CA ASN A 185 33.70 -23.00 12.33
C ASN A 185 35.04 -22.27 12.34
N TYR A 186 35.07 -20.96 12.03
CA TYR A 186 36.29 -20.16 12.06
C TYR A 186 36.84 -20.00 13.48
N VAL A 187 35.97 -19.76 14.48
CA VAL A 187 36.34 -19.70 15.89
C VAL A 187 36.89 -21.04 16.39
N ASN A 188 36.23 -22.16 16.07
CA ASN A 188 36.73 -23.50 16.44
C ASN A 188 38.07 -23.83 15.75
N ALA A 189 38.29 -23.38 14.51
CA ALA A 189 39.56 -23.57 13.82
C ALA A 189 40.72 -22.78 14.47
N ILE A 190 40.44 -21.62 15.08
CA ILE A 190 41.42 -20.82 15.83
C ILE A 190 41.71 -21.43 17.21
N GLN A 191 40.73 -22.10 17.84
CA GLN A 191 40.89 -22.74 19.16
C GLN A 191 41.74 -24.02 19.15
N HIS A 192 42.20 -24.50 17.99
CA HIS A 192 43.15 -25.60 17.87
C HIS A 192 44.54 -25.13 17.36
N PRO A 193 45.34 -24.45 18.20
CA PRO A 193 46.77 -24.32 17.94
C PRO A 193 47.41 -25.72 17.92
N ARG A 194 48.44 -25.90 17.07
CA ARG A 194 49.09 -27.19 16.84
C ARG A 194 49.70 -27.75 18.13
N ASP A 195 49.25 -28.94 18.55
CA ASP A 195 50.06 -29.86 19.36
C ASP A 195 51.21 -30.41 18.50
N GLY A 196 52.22 -29.57 18.29
CA GLY A 196 53.45 -29.88 17.57
C GLY A 196 54.34 -30.82 18.39
N LYS A 197 53.93 -32.08 18.51
CA LYS A 197 54.54 -33.14 19.32
C LYS A 197 56.02 -33.36 18.95
N LEU A 198 56.92 -32.66 19.64
CA LEU A 198 58.37 -32.83 19.52
C LEU A 198 58.77 -34.23 20.01
N HIS A 199 59.07 -35.12 19.07
CA HIS A 199 59.60 -36.44 19.38
C HIS A 199 61.04 -36.34 19.91
N HIS A 200 61.24 -36.74 21.16
CA HIS A 200 62.55 -37.08 21.72
C HIS A 200 62.96 -38.50 21.25
N PRO A 201 64.13 -38.67 20.61
CA PRO A 201 64.83 -39.94 20.60
C PRO A 201 65.87 -39.95 21.73
N ALA A 202 65.68 -40.82 22.73
CA ALA A 202 66.72 -41.07 23.73
C ALA A 202 67.80 -42.02 23.17
N ALA A 203 69.08 -41.74 23.40
CA ALA A 203 70.17 -42.59 22.95
C ALA A 203 71.36 -42.61 23.94
N ALA A 204 71.49 -43.76 24.62
CA ALA A 204 72.68 -44.25 25.34
C ALA A 204 73.24 -43.43 26.53
N SER A 205 74.04 -44.13 27.35
CA SER A 205 74.67 -43.63 28.57
C SER A 205 76.14 -44.05 28.60
N SER A 206 76.97 -43.22 29.26
CA SER A 206 78.21 -43.58 29.97
C SER A 206 79.25 -44.47 29.28
N ALA A 207 80.40 -43.87 28.98
CA ALA A 207 81.63 -44.09 29.75
C ALA A 207 82.44 -42.79 29.80
#